data_AF-A0A1B8BWC9-F1
#
_entry.id   AF-A0A1B8BWC9-F1
#
_cell.length_a   1.000
_cell.length_b   1.000
_cell.length_c   1.000
_cell.angle_alpha   90.00
_cell.angle_beta   90.00
_cell.angle_gamma   90.00
#
_symmetry.space_group_name_H-M   'P 1'
#
loop_
_entity.id
_entity.type
_entity.pdbx_description
1 polymer ?
#
loop_
_entity_poly.entity_id
_entity_poly.type
_entity_poly.pdbx_seq_one_letter_code
_entity_poly.pdbx_strand_id
1 'polypeptide(L)'
;MHELARHAIHSSETLAVAVETMIGLIQEHEIFLNDNASLLVVSIAQSKQTMRVLRSQTALLKCLNLRSKALEERLRNEISLAFNTVAQHDSHIAVLVGKATQIDSAAVKTISVLGLAFLPGTFICALFSTSFFNFSPGSGTDPQHWTISEKFWIYWAVAIPLTVATVACWFMWQRLNSSLR
;
A
#
# COMPACT_ATOMS: atom_id res chain seq x y z
N MET A 1 -0.40 -17.25 -10.90
CA MET A 1 1.02 -17.45 -10.53
C MET A 1 1.29 -18.82 -9.91
N HIS A 2 0.51 -19.26 -8.90
CA HIS A 2 0.79 -20.52 -8.19
C HIS A 2 0.70 -21.78 -9.06
N GLU A 3 -0.33 -21.90 -9.91
CA GLU A 3 -0.48 -23.05 -10.84
C GLU A 3 0.65 -23.15 -11.88
N LEU A 4 1.12 -22.01 -12.40
CA LEU A 4 2.22 -21.99 -13.39
C LEU A 4 3.55 -22.44 -12.75
N ALA A 5 3.83 -21.96 -11.54
CA ALA A 5 5.00 -22.38 -10.78
C ALA A 5 4.93 -23.87 -10.42
N ARG A 6 3.75 -24.36 -10.03
CA ARG A 6 3.51 -25.79 -9.77
C ARG A 6 3.78 -26.65 -10.99
N HIS A 7 3.29 -26.27 -12.16
CA HIS A 7 3.54 -26.98 -13.41
C HIS A 7 5.02 -26.96 -13.81
N ALA A 8 5.72 -25.83 -13.60
CA ALA A 8 7.15 -25.73 -13.87
C ALA A 8 8.00 -26.62 -12.96
N ILE A 9 7.70 -26.65 -11.65
CA ILE A 9 8.34 -27.52 -10.67
C ILE A 9 8.10 -28.99 -11.04
N HIS A 10 6.84 -29.37 -11.27
CA HIS A 10 6.50 -30.74 -11.66
C HIS A 10 7.17 -31.16 -12.97
N SER A 11 7.29 -30.25 -13.94
CA SER A 11 8.01 -30.50 -15.19
C SER A 11 9.51 -30.69 -14.96
N SER A 12 10.15 -29.88 -14.11
CA SER A 12 11.56 -30.06 -13.75
C SER A 12 11.80 -31.36 -13.00
N GLU A 13 10.90 -31.72 -12.09
CA GLU A 13 10.97 -32.97 -11.32
C GLU A 13 10.80 -34.19 -12.24
N THR A 14 9.81 -34.15 -13.14
CA THR A 14 9.61 -35.20 -14.15
C THR A 14 10.84 -35.35 -15.06
N LEU A 15 11.43 -34.22 -15.49
CA LEU A 15 12.66 -34.23 -16.29
C LEU A 15 13.86 -34.79 -15.50
N ALA A 16 13.98 -34.46 -14.22
CA ALA A 16 15.04 -34.98 -13.35
C ALA A 16 14.93 -36.50 -13.19
N VAL A 17 13.73 -37.00 -12.91
CA VAL A 17 13.46 -38.45 -12.84
C VAL A 17 13.72 -39.12 -14.19
N ALA A 18 13.31 -38.51 -15.30
CA ALA A 18 13.55 -39.05 -16.64
C ALA A 18 15.04 -39.12 -17.02
N VAL A 19 15.85 -38.17 -16.54
CA VAL A 19 17.31 -38.22 -16.70
C VAL A 19 17.88 -39.37 -15.88
N GLU A 20 17.48 -39.51 -14.62
CA GLU A 20 17.96 -40.57 -13.73
C GLU A 20 17.61 -41.97 -14.26
N THR A 21 16.37 -42.16 -14.75
CA THR A 21 15.94 -43.42 -15.34
C THR A 21 16.69 -43.74 -16.62
N MET A 22 16.98 -42.74 -17.48
CA MET A 22 17.81 -42.97 -18.66
C MET A 22 19.26 -43.32 -18.33
N ILE A 23 19.83 -42.74 -17.27
CA ILE A 23 21.16 -43.12 -16.78
C ILE A 23 21.15 -44.58 -16.31
N GLY A 24 20.15 -44.98 -15.53
CA GLY A 24 19.98 -46.38 -15.10
C GLY A 24 19.80 -47.34 -16.27
N LEU A 25 18.98 -46.99 -17.26
CA LEU A 25 18.79 -47.77 -18.48
C LEU A 25 20.08 -47.94 -19.29
N ILE A 26 20.88 -46.87 -19.40
CA ILE A 26 22.19 -46.92 -20.05
C ILE A 26 23.12 -47.89 -19.32
N GLN A 27 23.11 -47.85 -17.99
CA GLN A 27 23.97 -48.65 -17.14
C GLN A 27 23.60 -50.14 -17.20
N GLU A 28 22.32 -50.47 -17.08
CA GLU A 28 21.82 -51.85 -17.24
C GLU A 28 22.10 -52.41 -18.64
N HIS A 29 21.95 -51.58 -19.67
CA HIS A 29 22.24 -51.99 -21.05
C HIS A 29 23.74 -52.24 -21.28
N GLU A 30 24.61 -51.51 -20.59
CA GLU A 30 26.07 -51.73 -20.60
C GLU A 30 26.45 -53.03 -19.86
N ILE A 31 25.81 -53.32 -18.72
CA ILE A 31 25.96 -54.58 -17.98
C ILE A 31 25.50 -55.77 -18.84
N PHE A 32 24.30 -55.68 -19.42
CA PHE A 32 23.75 -56.73 -20.28
C PHE A 32 24.65 -57.03 -21.48
N LEU A 33 25.22 -55.99 -22.10
CA LEU A 33 26.18 -56.15 -23.20
C LEU A 33 27.45 -56.88 -22.75
N ASN A 34 27.97 -56.55 -21.56
CA ASN A 34 29.17 -57.17 -21.03
C ASN A 34 28.95 -58.66 -20.71
N ASP A 35 27.79 -59.00 -20.15
CA ASP A 35 27.43 -60.39 -19.81
C ASP A 35 27.19 -61.27 -21.05
N ASN A 36 26.75 -60.67 -22.16
CA ASN A 36 26.40 -61.39 -23.41
C ASN A 36 27.41 -61.17 -24.55
N ALA A 37 28.61 -60.65 -24.25
CA ALA A 37 29.59 -60.22 -25.24
C ALA A 37 30.03 -61.33 -26.22
N SER A 38 29.99 -62.59 -25.79
CA SER A 38 30.42 -63.75 -26.59
C SER A 38 29.36 -64.27 -27.58
N LEU A 39 28.08 -63.95 -27.39
CA LEU A 39 26.97 -64.61 -28.10
C LEU A 39 26.48 -63.86 -29.36
N LEU A 40 26.84 -62.59 -29.55
CA LEU A 40 26.02 -61.68 -30.38
C LEU A 40 26.79 -60.58 -31.14
N VAL A 41 27.71 -60.94 -32.04
CA VAL A 41 28.51 -59.97 -32.85
C VAL A 41 27.65 -58.98 -33.65
N VAL A 42 26.53 -59.42 -34.26
CA VAL A 42 25.63 -58.54 -35.04
C VAL A 42 24.76 -57.65 -34.12
N SER A 43 24.31 -58.18 -32.98
CA SER A 43 23.50 -57.41 -32.02
C SER A 43 24.33 -56.37 -31.26
N ILE A 44 25.65 -56.57 -31.10
CA ILE A 44 26.57 -55.55 -30.53
C ILE A 44 26.58 -54.25 -31.35
N ALA A 45 26.51 -54.31 -32.69
CA ALA A 45 26.51 -53.11 -33.54
C ALA A 45 25.22 -52.28 -33.37
N GLN A 46 24.05 -52.95 -33.41
CA GLN A 46 22.75 -52.31 -33.16
C GLN A 46 22.67 -51.76 -31.73
N SER A 47 23.14 -52.53 -30.76
CA SER A 47 23.20 -52.16 -29.35
C SER A 47 24.06 -50.91 -29.10
N LYS A 48 25.23 -50.81 -29.75
CA LYS A 48 26.07 -49.60 -29.73
C LYS A 48 25.37 -48.38 -30.35
N GLN A 49 24.60 -48.57 -31.41
CA GLN A 49 23.83 -47.48 -32.03
C GLN A 49 22.71 -46.99 -31.10
N THR A 50 21.94 -47.90 -30.50
CA THR A 50 20.91 -47.57 -29.51
C THR A 50 21.50 -46.81 -28.33
N MET A 51 22.69 -47.21 -27.85
CA MET A 51 23.40 -46.53 -26.78
C MET A 51 23.78 -45.07 -27.13
N ARG A 52 24.19 -44.81 -28.37
CA ARG A 52 24.48 -43.44 -28.84
C ARG A 52 23.24 -42.55 -28.83
N VAL A 53 22.10 -43.10 -29.25
CA VAL A 53 20.81 -42.39 -29.23
C VAL A 53 20.34 -42.14 -27.80
N LEU A 54 20.42 -43.13 -26.91
CA LEU A 54 20.07 -42.94 -25.50
C LEU A 54 20.92 -41.88 -24.82
N ARG A 55 22.24 -41.88 -25.08
CA ARG A 55 23.16 -40.86 -24.56
C ARG A 55 22.83 -39.47 -25.10
N SER A 56 22.48 -39.33 -26.38
CA SER A 56 22.10 -38.03 -26.95
C SER A 56 20.78 -37.51 -26.37
N GLN A 57 19.78 -38.37 -26.20
CA GLN A 57 18.51 -38.01 -25.57
C GLN A 57 18.69 -37.62 -24.10
N THR A 58 19.56 -38.34 -23.36
CA THR A 58 19.92 -38.00 -21.98
C THR A 58 20.53 -36.62 -21.88
N ALA A 59 21.43 -36.27 -22.81
CA ALA A 59 22.04 -34.94 -22.86
C ALA A 59 21.00 -33.85 -23.13
N LEU A 60 20.02 -34.10 -24.02
CA LEU A 60 18.92 -33.17 -24.27
C LEU A 60 18.02 -32.99 -23.05
N LEU A 61 17.60 -34.06 -22.38
CA LEU A 61 16.80 -33.94 -21.16
C LEU A 61 17.55 -33.22 -20.04
N LYS A 62 18.85 -33.48 -19.89
CA LYS A 62 19.69 -32.77 -18.91
C LYS A 62 19.77 -31.27 -19.21
N CYS A 63 19.94 -30.91 -20.47
CA CYS A 63 19.90 -29.50 -20.91
C CYS A 63 18.55 -28.85 -20.60
N LEU A 64 17.44 -29.52 -20.92
CA LEU A 64 16.09 -29.03 -20.63
C LEU A 64 15.85 -28.85 -19.13
N ASN A 65 16.30 -29.81 -18.31
CA ASN A 65 16.19 -29.72 -16.85
C ASN A 65 16.96 -28.52 -16.29
N LEU A 66 18.22 -28.33 -16.73
CA LEU A 66 19.03 -27.18 -16.32
C LEU A 66 18.41 -25.86 -16.77
N ARG A 67 17.85 -25.81 -17.99
CA ARG A 67 17.16 -24.62 -18.49
C ARG A 67 15.89 -24.31 -17.71
N SER A 68 15.13 -25.33 -17.32
CA SER A 68 13.95 -25.18 -16.46
C SER A 68 14.33 -24.55 -15.11
N LYS A 69 15.34 -25.10 -14.44
CA LYS A 69 15.85 -24.56 -13.16
C LYS A 69 16.33 -23.11 -13.28
N ALA A 70 17.11 -22.80 -14.31
CA ALA A 70 17.58 -21.44 -14.54
C ALA A 70 16.42 -20.45 -14.82
N LEU A 71 15.36 -20.89 -15.50
CA LEU A 71 14.18 -20.06 -15.74
C LEU A 71 13.38 -19.83 -14.45
N GLU A 72 13.27 -20.84 -13.59
CA GLU A 72 12.62 -20.72 -12.29
C GLU A 72 13.34 -19.68 -11.40
N GLU A 73 14.66 -19.75 -11.31
CA GLU A 73 15.47 -18.78 -10.56
C GLU A 73 15.32 -17.35 -11.11
N ARG A 74 15.32 -17.20 -12.44
CA ARG A 74 15.10 -15.90 -13.10
C ARG A 74 13.72 -15.35 -12.81
N LEU A 75 12.66 -16.15 -12.97
CA LEU A 75 11.29 -15.75 -12.68
C LEU A 75 11.15 -15.31 -11.22
N ARG A 76 11.77 -16.04 -10.29
CA ARG A 76 11.77 -15.68 -8.87
C ARG A 76 12.44 -14.33 -8.63
N ASN A 77 13.56 -14.06 -9.27
CA ASN A 77 14.26 -12.78 -9.17
C ASN A 77 13.42 -11.63 -9.78
N GLU A 78 12.80 -11.87 -10.94
CA GLU A 78 11.94 -10.90 -11.61
C GLU A 78 10.68 -10.56 -10.80
N ILE A 79 10.04 -11.57 -10.19
CA ILE A 79 8.91 -11.37 -9.26
C ILE A 79 9.35 -10.51 -8.08
N SER A 80 10.51 -10.80 -7.47
CA SER A 80 11.02 -10.01 -6.35
C SER A 80 11.31 -8.57 -6.76
N LEU A 81 11.88 -8.36 -7.94
CA LEU A 81 12.13 -7.02 -8.49
C LEU A 81 10.82 -6.28 -8.74
N ALA A 82 9.81 -6.94 -9.32
CA ALA A 82 8.50 -6.36 -9.55
C ALA A 82 7.84 -5.93 -8.22
N PHE A 83 7.88 -6.77 -7.19
CA PHE A 83 7.37 -6.40 -5.86
C PHE A 83 8.10 -5.20 -5.27
N ASN A 84 9.43 -5.17 -5.33
CA ASN A 84 10.21 -4.03 -4.85
C ASN A 84 9.87 -2.75 -5.63
N THR A 85 9.67 -2.86 -6.94
CA THR A 85 9.30 -1.73 -7.80
C THR A 85 7.91 -1.20 -7.46
N VAL A 86 6.93 -2.09 -7.23
CA VAL A 86 5.58 -1.70 -6.78
C VAL A 86 5.64 -1.04 -5.41
N ALA A 87 6.36 -1.63 -4.45
CA ALA A 87 6.51 -1.04 -3.11
C ALA A 87 7.18 0.34 -3.16
N GLN A 88 8.17 0.53 -4.03
CA GLN A 88 8.81 1.82 -4.26
C GLN A 88 7.83 2.83 -4.89
N HIS A 89 7.01 2.39 -5.84
CA HIS A 89 5.97 3.22 -6.45
C HIS A 89 4.93 3.65 -5.41
N ASP A 90 4.40 2.71 -4.64
CA ASP A 90 3.43 2.98 -3.57
C ASP A 90 4.01 3.93 -2.52
N SER A 91 5.29 3.77 -2.14
CA SER A 91 5.97 4.69 -1.23
C SER A 91 6.05 6.10 -1.80
N HIS A 92 6.33 6.23 -3.10
CA HIS A 92 6.36 7.52 -3.78
C HIS A 92 4.96 8.16 -3.83
N ILE A 93 3.93 7.39 -4.17
CA ILE A 93 2.54 7.86 -4.13
C ILE A 93 2.14 8.27 -2.72
N ALA A 94 2.48 7.48 -1.70
CA ALA A 94 2.19 7.82 -0.30
C ALA A 94 2.84 9.14 0.12
N VAL A 95 4.07 9.41 -0.32
CA VAL A 95 4.75 10.71 -0.08
C VAL A 95 4.01 11.86 -0.79
N LEU A 96 3.60 11.67 -2.04
CA LEU A 96 2.84 12.68 -2.79
C LEU A 96 1.48 12.97 -2.13
N VAL A 97 0.75 11.92 -1.75
CA VAL A 97 -0.51 12.02 -1.01
C VAL A 97 -0.27 12.72 0.33
N GLY A 98 0.75 12.31 1.10
CA GLY A 98 1.09 12.95 2.37
C GLY A 98 1.39 14.45 2.22
N LYS A 99 2.09 14.85 1.15
CA LYS A 99 2.35 16.26 0.83
C LYS A 99 1.06 17.01 0.46
N ALA A 100 0.21 16.43 -0.37
CA ALA A 100 -1.08 17.02 -0.74
C ALA A 100 -2.00 17.18 0.50
N THR A 101 -2.09 16.14 1.34
CA THR A 101 -2.83 16.16 2.60
C THR A 101 -2.25 17.16 3.60
N GLN A 102 -0.93 17.38 3.63
CA GLN A 102 -0.33 18.41 4.48
C GLN A 102 -0.78 19.82 4.07
N ILE A 103 -0.81 20.11 2.77
CA ILE A 103 -1.31 21.38 2.25
C ILE A 103 -2.80 21.55 2.58
N ASP A 104 -3.60 20.51 2.35
CA ASP A 104 -5.03 20.51 2.69
C ASP A 104 -5.27 20.69 4.19
N SER A 105 -4.47 20.05 5.03
CA SER A 105 -4.54 20.20 6.50
C SER A 105 -4.29 21.65 6.95
N ALA A 106 -3.41 22.39 6.26
CA ALA A 106 -3.18 23.79 6.57
C ALA A 106 -4.42 24.66 6.25
N ALA A 107 -5.12 24.37 5.15
CA ALA A 107 -6.38 25.03 4.80
C ALA A 107 -7.49 24.72 5.82
N VAL A 108 -7.66 23.45 6.18
CA VAL A 108 -8.64 23.00 7.20
C VAL A 108 -8.33 23.63 8.57
N LYS A 109 -7.04 23.73 8.94
CA LYS A 109 -6.63 24.42 10.17
C LYS A 109 -7.05 25.89 10.16
N THR A 110 -6.92 26.56 9.02
CA THR A 110 -7.32 27.97 8.86
C THR A 110 -8.83 28.14 9.02
N ILE A 111 -9.64 27.32 8.35
CA ILE A 111 -11.10 27.32 8.47
C ILE A 111 -11.51 27.05 9.93
N SER A 112 -10.84 26.10 10.59
CA SER A 112 -11.11 25.77 12.00
C SER A 112 -10.82 26.95 12.93
N VAL A 113 -9.72 27.67 12.72
CA VAL A 113 -9.38 28.89 13.48
C VAL A 113 -10.44 29.97 13.25
N LEU A 114 -10.88 30.15 12.02
CA LEU A 114 -11.90 31.13 11.66
C LEU A 114 -13.25 30.79 12.32
N GLY A 115 -13.62 29.51 12.33
CA GLY A 115 -14.78 29.00 13.05
C GLY A 115 -14.70 29.30 14.55
N LEU A 116 -13.58 28.98 15.20
CA LEU A 116 -13.37 29.28 16.63
C LEU A 116 -13.41 30.78 16.95
N ALA A 117 -12.98 31.65 16.02
CA ALA A 117 -13.05 33.10 16.20
C ALA A 117 -14.50 33.63 16.07
N PHE A 118 -15.26 33.14 15.10
CA PHE A 118 -16.61 33.65 14.82
C PHE A 118 -17.71 33.01 15.68
N LEU A 119 -17.57 31.77 16.14
CA LEU A 119 -18.58 31.08 16.94
C LEU A 119 -18.96 31.84 18.23
N PRO A 120 -18.02 32.33 19.08
CA PRO A 120 -18.38 33.10 20.27
C PRO A 120 -18.99 34.47 19.90
N GLY A 121 -18.49 35.13 18.85
CA GLY A 121 -19.03 36.41 18.37
C GLY A 121 -20.48 36.29 17.88
N THR A 122 -20.77 35.25 17.11
CA THR A 122 -22.13 34.96 16.59
C THR A 122 -23.08 34.55 17.71
N PHE A 123 -22.63 33.75 18.69
CA PHE A 123 -23.45 33.37 19.86
C PHE A 123 -23.88 34.61 20.65
N ILE A 124 -22.93 35.53 20.90
CA ILE A 124 -23.21 36.79 21.59
C ILE A 124 -24.13 37.66 20.72
N CYS A 125 -23.85 37.82 19.43
CA CYS A 125 -24.72 38.59 18.53
C CYS A 125 -26.17 38.08 18.57
N ALA A 126 -26.39 36.76 18.56
CA ALA A 126 -27.72 36.16 18.66
C ALA A 126 -28.39 36.37 20.03
N LEU A 127 -27.65 36.21 21.13
CA LEU A 127 -28.15 36.39 22.49
C LEU A 127 -28.53 37.86 22.76
N PHE A 128 -27.76 38.80 22.22
CA PHE A 128 -28.02 40.23 22.35
C PHE A 128 -29.05 40.73 21.33
N SER A 129 -29.15 40.15 20.13
CA SER A 129 -30.20 40.47 19.15
C SER A 129 -31.61 40.16 19.68
N THR A 130 -31.76 39.18 20.57
CA THR A 130 -33.05 38.86 21.18
C THR A 130 -33.33 39.66 22.45
N SER A 131 -32.29 40.11 23.17
CA SER A 131 -32.44 40.81 24.47
C SER A 131 -32.40 42.34 24.39
N PHE A 132 -31.74 42.95 23.39
CA PHE A 132 -31.55 44.41 23.33
C PHE A 132 -32.54 45.19 22.46
N PHE A 133 -33.24 44.54 21.53
CA PHE A 133 -34.29 45.21 20.74
C PHE A 133 -35.61 45.24 21.52
N ASN A 134 -35.74 46.15 22.49
CA ASN A 134 -37.04 46.54 23.01
C ASN A 134 -37.64 47.60 22.07
N PHE A 135 -38.49 47.18 21.15
CA PHE A 135 -39.35 48.09 20.39
C PHE A 135 -40.47 48.56 21.33
N SER A 136 -40.31 49.72 21.96
CA SER A 136 -41.41 50.35 22.67
C SER A 136 -42.18 51.23 21.68
N PRO A 137 -43.40 50.84 21.24
CA PRO A 137 -44.24 51.74 20.45
C PRO A 137 -44.62 52.93 21.35
N GLY A 138 -44.11 54.11 21.03
CA GLY A 138 -44.37 55.34 21.77
C GLY A 138 -45.88 55.61 21.82
N SER A 139 -46.44 55.57 23.02
CA SER A 139 -47.76 56.12 23.29
C SER A 139 -47.56 57.59 23.68
N GLY A 140 -47.80 58.50 22.73
CA GLY A 140 -47.94 59.93 23.00
C GLY A 140 -46.68 60.79 22.85
N THR A 141 -46.65 61.56 21.76
CA THR A 141 -46.12 62.94 21.66
C THR A 141 -44.69 63.24 22.11
N ASP A 142 -43.69 62.44 21.71
CA ASP A 142 -42.29 62.89 21.70
C ASP A 142 -41.48 62.22 20.56
N PRO A 143 -40.46 62.89 20.00
CA PRO A 143 -39.77 62.46 18.78
C PRO A 143 -39.06 61.12 18.99
N GLN A 144 -39.31 60.21 18.04
CA GLN A 144 -38.89 58.82 18.00
C GLN A 144 -37.36 58.68 18.09
N HIS A 145 -36.82 58.67 19.31
CA HIS A 145 -35.40 58.45 19.53
C HIS A 145 -35.09 56.96 19.40
N TRP A 146 -34.17 56.63 18.50
CA TRP A 146 -33.50 55.34 18.48
C TRP A 146 -32.57 55.26 19.70
N THR A 147 -33.13 54.99 20.88
CA THR A 147 -32.34 54.81 22.10
C THR A 147 -31.59 53.49 22.05
N ILE A 148 -30.34 53.54 21.58
CA ILE A 148 -29.33 52.54 21.91
C ILE A 148 -29.25 52.49 23.44
N SER A 149 -29.64 51.36 24.03
CA SER A 149 -29.63 51.17 25.48
C SER A 149 -28.21 51.37 26.04
N GLU A 150 -28.06 52.17 27.10
CA GLU A 150 -26.81 52.47 27.81
C GLU A 150 -26.03 51.23 28.32
N LYS A 151 -26.60 50.03 28.19
CA LYS A 151 -25.99 48.75 28.55
C LYS A 151 -25.06 48.15 27.49
N PHE A 152 -24.72 48.90 26.42
CA PHE A 152 -23.74 48.49 25.40
C PHE A 152 -22.39 48.05 25.99
N TRP A 153 -22.02 48.55 27.17
CA TRP A 153 -20.80 48.13 27.87
C TRP A 153 -20.81 46.64 28.29
N ILE A 154 -21.99 46.06 28.56
CA ILE A 154 -22.13 44.65 28.94
C ILE A 154 -21.77 43.70 27.78
N TYR A 155 -21.94 44.15 26.53
CA TYR A 155 -21.53 43.39 25.34
C TYR A 155 -20.02 43.18 25.34
N TRP A 156 -19.24 44.25 25.52
CA TRP A 156 -17.78 44.16 25.60
C TRP A 156 -17.31 43.40 26.85
N ALA A 157 -18.01 43.56 27.97
CA ALA A 157 -17.70 42.86 29.22
C ALA A 157 -17.86 41.32 29.13
N VAL A 158 -18.75 40.81 28.27
CA VAL A 158 -18.96 39.37 28.07
C VAL A 158 -18.19 38.86 26.84
N ALA A 159 -18.11 39.66 25.78
CA ALA A 159 -17.47 39.26 24.53
C ALA A 159 -15.97 39.04 24.66
N ILE A 160 -15.25 39.96 25.32
CA ILE A 160 -13.80 39.86 25.51
C ILE A 160 -13.41 38.60 26.30
N PRO A 161 -13.97 38.32 27.49
CA PRO A 161 -13.57 37.12 28.24
C PRO A 161 -13.99 35.83 27.53
N LEU A 162 -15.10 35.80 26.79
CA LEU A 162 -15.49 34.62 26.03
C LEU A 162 -14.52 34.35 24.88
N THR A 163 -14.08 35.38 24.14
CA THR A 163 -13.06 35.21 23.08
C THR A 163 -11.72 34.79 23.67
N VAL A 164 -11.29 35.39 24.78
CA VAL A 164 -10.06 34.98 25.49
C VAL A 164 -10.16 33.53 25.95
N ALA A 165 -11.30 33.09 26.48
CA ALA A 165 -11.52 31.70 26.90
C ALA A 165 -11.48 30.72 25.72
N THR A 166 -12.08 31.06 24.58
CA THR A 166 -12.05 30.21 23.37
C THR A 166 -10.62 30.08 22.82
N VAL A 167 -9.87 31.18 22.75
CA VAL A 167 -8.46 31.17 22.30
C VAL A 167 -7.57 30.44 23.30
N ALA A 168 -7.76 30.64 24.61
CA ALA A 168 -7.00 29.96 25.65
C ALA A 168 -7.25 28.45 25.65
N CYS A 169 -8.51 28.02 25.48
CA CYS A 169 -8.88 26.61 25.33
C CYS A 169 -8.19 25.97 24.12
N TRP A 170 -8.18 26.66 22.98
CA TRP A 170 -7.48 26.20 21.77
C TRP A 170 -5.96 26.11 21.96
N PHE A 171 -5.35 27.11 22.62
CA PHE A 171 -3.92 27.13 22.88
C PHE A 171 -3.49 26.02 23.86
N MET A 172 -4.28 25.80 24.93
CA MET A 172 -4.08 24.66 25.83
C MET A 172 -4.22 23.33 25.11
N TRP A 173 -5.24 23.17 24.25
CA TRP A 173 -5.44 21.96 23.47
C TRP A 173 -4.25 21.67 22.54
N GLN A 174 -3.74 22.68 21.82
CA GLN A 174 -2.55 22.50 20.98
C GLN A 174 -1.30 22.16 21.77
N ARG A 175 -1.10 22.80 22.92
CA ARG A 175 0.05 22.53 23.80
C ARG A 175 0.00 21.12 24.39
N LEU A 176 -1.20 20.62 24.73
CA LEU A 176 -1.37 19.26 25.22
C LEU A 176 -1.09 18.23 24.12
N ASN A 177 -1.65 18.44 22.91
CA ASN A 177 -1.50 17.53 21.78
C ASN A 177 -0.07 17.49 21.20
N SER A 178 0.71 18.56 21.39
CA SER A 178 2.13 18.60 20.99
C SER A 178 3.06 17.93 22.00
N SER A 179 2.62 17.67 23.24
CA SER A 179 3.41 16.93 24.24
C SER A 179 3.28 15.41 24.13
N LEU A 180 2.25 14.93 23.41
CA LEU A 180 1.93 13.51 23.23
C LEU A 180 2.46 12.91 21.91
N ARG A 181 3.21 13.69 21.12
CA ARG A 181 3.81 13.30 19.84
C ARG A 181 5.32 13.44 19.91
#